data_AF-A0A4P6B8B9-F1
#
_entry.id   AF-A0A4P6B8B9-F1
#
_cell.length_a   1.000
_cell.length_b   1.000
_cell.length_c   1.000
_cell.angle_alpha   90.00
_cell.angle_beta   90.00
_cell.angle_gamma   90.00
#
_symmetry.space_group_name_H-M   'P 1'
#
loop_
_entity.id
_entity.type
_entity.pdbx_description
1 polymer ?
#
loop_
_entity_poly.entity_id
_entity_poly.type
_entity_poly.pdbx_seq_one_letter_code
_entity_poly.pdbx_strand_id
1 'polypeptide(L)' 'MVAAEKQSLRKRYKFEGMLGAFILMWLDFPLLYQGVVSHNSATLGAGFLIMLVAGGIAYYFS' A
#
# COMPACT_ATOMS: atom_id res chain seq x y z
N MET A 1 7.00 38.01 -5.12
CA MET A 1 7.47 36.83 -4.36
C MET A 1 6.24 36.35 -3.59
N VAL A 2 5.60 35.22 -3.85
CA VAL A 2 6.13 33.84 -3.91
C VAL A 2 5.24 33.06 -4.86
N ALA A 3 5.76 32.75 -6.04
CA ALA A 3 5.23 31.69 -6.89
C ALA A 3 5.56 30.38 -6.16
N ALA A 4 4.74 30.02 -5.18
CA ALA A 4 4.77 28.70 -4.59
C ALA A 4 4.29 27.76 -5.68
N GLU A 5 5.23 27.25 -6.47
CA GLU A 5 5.09 25.98 -7.16
C GLU A 5 4.38 25.03 -6.21
N LYS A 6 3.08 24.83 -6.42
CA LYS A 6 2.37 23.67 -5.91
C LYS A 6 3.02 22.46 -6.60
N GLN A 7 4.21 22.06 -6.17
CA GLN A 7 4.67 20.71 -6.43
C GLN A 7 3.56 19.81 -5.91
N SER A 8 2.95 19.04 -6.81
CA SER A 8 1.84 18.17 -6.43
C SER A 8 2.28 17.32 -5.24
N LEU A 9 1.42 17.15 -4.24
CA LEU A 9 1.70 16.32 -3.07
C LEU A 9 2.25 14.95 -3.49
N ARG A 10 1.77 14.43 -4.62
CA ARG A 10 2.30 13.25 -5.32
C ARG A 10 3.81 13.30 -5.61
N LYS A 11 4.35 14.42 -6.11
CA LYS A 11 5.79 14.55 -6.40
C LYS A 11 6.63 14.70 -5.14
N ARG A 12 6.13 15.43 -4.15
CA ARG A 12 6.86 15.68 -2.90
C ARG A 12 6.92 14.44 -2.01
N TYR A 13 5.84 13.66 -1.95
CA TYR A 13 5.70 12.48 -1.10
C TYR A 13 5.76 11.15 -1.87
N LYS A 14 6.23 11.15 -3.12
CA LYS A 14 6.32 9.95 -3.97
C LYS A 14 7.04 8.80 -3.26
N PHE A 15 8.22 9.09 -2.72
CA PHE A 15 9.07 8.10 -2.06
C PHE A 15 8.44 7.60 -0.76
N GLU A 16 7.95 8.51 0.09
CA GLU A 16 7.28 8.16 1.35
C GLU A 16 6.00 7.35 1.12
N GLY A 17 5.20 7.72 0.11
CA GLY A 17 3.98 7.01 -0.28
C GLY A 17 4.26 5.61 -0.85
N MET A 18 5.31 5.46 -1.66
CA MET A 18 5.78 4.15 -2.13
C MET A 18 6.31 3.29 -0.98
N LEU A 19 7.12 3.86 -0.08
CA LEU A 19 7.64 3.16 1.10
C LEU A 19 6.50 2.72 2.03
N GLY A 20 5.52 3.58 2.26
CA GLY A 20 4.33 3.27 3.04
C GLY A 20 3.53 2.12 2.42
N ALA A 21 3.30 2.15 1.10
CA ALA A 21 2.65 1.05 0.38
C ALA A 21 3.45 -0.26 0.47
N PHE A 22 4.78 -0.19 0.35
CA PHE A 22 5.66 -1.35 0.48
C PHE A 22 5.61 -1.96 1.88
N ILE A 23 5.69 -1.13 2.93
CA ILE A 23 5.58 -1.58 4.32
C ILE A 23 4.19 -2.20 4.59
N LEU A 24 3.13 -1.61 4.05
CA LEU A 24 1.77 -2.16 4.12
C LEU A 24 1.68 -3.55 3.49
N MET A 25 2.20 -3.71 2.26
CA MET A 25 2.25 -5.01 1.58
C MET A 25 3.08 -6.02 2.37
N TRP A 26 4.19 -5.59 2.97
CA TRP A 26 5.04 -6.48 3.74
C TRP A 26 4.40 -6.93 5.05
N LEU A 27 3.69 -6.04 5.74
CA LEU A 27 2.91 -6.35 6.94
C LEU A 27 1.69 -7.24 6.66
N ASP A 28 1.16 -7.20 5.44
CA ASP A 28 0.06 -8.07 5.00
C ASP A 28 0.52 -9.51 4.71
N PHE A 29 1.80 -9.70 4.40
CA PHE A 29 2.36 -11.02 4.04
C PHE A 29 2.12 -12.13 5.08
N PRO A 30 2.31 -11.92 6.40
CA PRO A 30 1.98 -12.92 7.42
C PRO A 30 0.49 -13.27 7.46
N LEU A 31 -0.40 -12.30 7.22
CA LEU A 31 -1.84 -12.50 7.22
C LEU A 31 -2.26 -13.38 6.04
N LEU A 32 -1.76 -13.07 4.83
CA LEU A 32 -1.95 -13.88 3.64
C LEU A 32 -1.40 -15.30 3.83
N TYR A 33 -0.18 -15.42 4.36
CA TYR A 33 0.44 -16.72 4.65
C TYR A 33 -0.40 -17.54 5.62
N GLN A 34 -0.86 -16.93 6.71
CA GLN A 34 -1.75 -17.59 7.66
C GLN A 34 -3.06 -18.02 7.01
N GLY A 35 -3.66 -17.19 6.16
CA GLY A 35 -4.88 -17.53 5.43
C GLY A 35 -4.69 -18.75 4.52
N VAL A 36 -3.56 -18.84 3.82
CA VAL A 36 -3.19 -20.00 2.99
C VAL A 36 -3.00 -21.25 3.83
N VAL A 37 -2.19 -21.17 4.90
CA VAL A 37 -1.85 -22.33 5.73
C VAL A 37 -3.06 -22.86 6.51
N SER A 38 -3.93 -21.98 6.99
CA SER A 38 -5.14 -22.36 7.74
C SER A 38 -6.33 -22.71 6.85
N HIS A 39 -6.18 -22.63 5.52
CA HIS A 39 -7.27 -22.74 4.54
C HIS A 39 -8.47 -21.83 4.87
N ASN A 40 -8.22 -20.71 5.55
CA ASN A 40 -9.25 -19.77 5.97
C ASN A 40 -9.46 -18.70 4.88
N SER A 41 -10.51 -18.89 4.09
CA SER A 41 -10.88 -17.99 2.99
C SER A 41 -11.17 -16.57 3.45
N ALA A 42 -11.64 -16.36 4.69
CA ALA A 42 -11.91 -15.03 5.23
C ALA A 42 -10.61 -14.27 5.51
N THR A 43 -9.61 -14.92 6.12
CA THR A 43 -8.28 -14.34 6.37
C THR A 43 -7.55 -14.06 5.07
N LEU A 44 -7.62 -15.00 4.11
CA LEU A 44 -7.09 -14.81 2.75
C LEU A 44 -7.73 -13.61 2.04
N GLY A 45 -9.07 -13.51 2.09
CA GLY A 45 -9.81 -12.40 1.51
C GLY A 45 -9.49 -11.04 2.14
N ALA A 46 -9.31 -11.01 3.47
CA ALA A 46 -8.89 -9.82 4.18
C ALA A 46 -7.49 -9.35 3.75
N GLY A 47 -6.54 -10.28 3.58
CA GLY A 47 -5.21 -9.94 3.08
C GLY A 47 -5.26 -9.40 1.64
N PHE A 48 -6.00 -10.06 0.75
CA PHE A 48 -6.15 -9.55 -0.62
C PHE A 48 -6.74 -8.14 -0.70
N LEU A 49 -7.66 -7.77 0.19
CA LEU A 49 -8.19 -6.41 0.28
C LEU A 49 -7.12 -5.41 0.70
N ILE A 50 -6.28 -5.76 1.68
CA ILE A 50 -5.16 -4.91 2.12
C ILE A 50 -4.17 -4.74 0.97
N MET A 51 -3.88 -5.81 0.24
CA MET A 51 -2.99 -5.81 -0.92
C MET A 51 -3.52 -4.91 -2.05
N LEU A 52 -4.84 -4.91 -2.31
CA LEU A 52 -5.48 -4.01 -3.28
C LEU A 52 -5.37 -2.54 -2.87
N VAL A 53 -5.61 -2.23 -1.60
CA VAL A 53 -5.47 -0.86 -1.07
C VAL A 53 -4.04 -0.39 -1.17
N ALA A 54 -3.07 -1.21 -0.78
CA ALA A 54 -1.65 -0.88 -0.89
C ALA A 54 -1.21 -0.71 -2.35
N GLY A 55 -1.71 -1.54 -3.27
CA GLY A 55 -1.50 -1.38 -4.71
C GLY A 55 -2.08 -0.08 -5.27
N GLY A 56 -3.26 0.33 -4.80
CA GLY A 56 -3.87 1.61 -5.16
C GLY A 56 -3.05 2.81 -4.68
N ILE A 57 -2.52 2.75 -3.46
CA ILE A 57 -1.61 3.77 -2.92
C ILE A 57 -0.31 3.82 -3.75
N ALA A 58 0.29 2.67 -4.02
CA ALA A 58 1.49 2.58 -4.86
C ALA A 58 1.25 3.15 -6.27
N TYR A 59 0.11 2.84 -6.90
CA TYR A 59 -0.27 3.38 -8.21
C TYR A 59 -0.48 4.89 -8.19
N TYR A 60 -1.09 5.43 -7.13
CA TYR A 60 -1.29 6.87 -6.97
C TYR A 60 0.05 7.62 -6.86
N PHE A 61 1.04 7.05 -6.18
CA PHE A 61 2.35 7.67 -5.99
C PHE A 61 3.39 7.34 -7.08
N SER A 62 3.21 6.25 -7.87
CA SER A 62 4.01 5.90 -9.07
C SER A 62 3.91 6.95 -10.16
#